data_AF-A0A3C1UFQ1-F1
#
_entry.id   AF-A0A3C1UFQ1-F1
#
_cell.length_a   1.000
_cell.length_b   1.000
_cell.length_c   1.000
_cell.angle_alpha   90.00
_cell.angle_beta   90.00
_cell.angle_gamma   90.00
#
_symmetry.space_group_name_H-M   'P 1'
#
loop_
_entity.id
_entity.type
_entity.pdbx_description
1 polymer ?
#
loop_
_entity_poly.entity_id
_entity_poly.type
_entity_poly.pdbx_seq_one_letter_code
_entity_poly.pdbx_strand_id
1 'polypeptide(L)'
;MKRIFCSLILWGVVALMSVAAPKLKFYDAQQFTLVGKLMPGTFNPYHRIDTVKYKGFDKKELLQVRESAGMSIAFKTSSRTIAVKCEFGDVEWPQNSTGIAAHGFDLYIKKDGAWRWAGSGARSQETLNKALNLATSMDGTEHECLLY
;
A
#
# COMPACT_ATOMS: atom_id res chain seq x y z
N MET A 1 39.94 39.74 -10.15
CA MET A 1 38.52 40.13 -9.97
C MET A 1 37.55 39.34 -10.85
N LYS A 2 37.79 39.18 -12.17
CA LYS A 2 36.89 38.43 -13.07
C LYS A 2 36.75 36.92 -12.76
N ARG A 3 37.83 36.27 -12.28
CA ARG A 3 37.82 34.83 -11.93
C ARG A 3 37.02 34.49 -10.66
N ILE A 4 36.96 35.40 -9.69
CA ILE A 4 36.20 35.19 -8.43
C ILE A 4 34.69 35.39 -8.68
N PHE A 5 34.34 36.29 -9.60
CA PHE A 5 32.96 36.52 -10.02
C PHE A 5 32.34 35.32 -10.74
N CYS A 6 33.11 34.59 -11.56
CA CYS A 6 32.63 33.37 -12.23
C CYS A 6 32.35 32.22 -11.24
N SER A 7 33.12 32.12 -10.15
CA SER A 7 32.93 31.06 -9.13
C SER A 7 31.67 31.27 -8.28
N LEU A 8 31.29 32.52 -8.01
CA LEU A 8 30.06 32.85 -7.26
C LEU A 8 28.79 32.63 -8.07
N ILE A 9 28.84 32.84 -9.39
CA ILE A 9 27.70 32.54 -10.29
C ILE A 9 27.51 31.02 -10.41
N LEU A 10 28.59 30.24 -10.42
CA LEU A 10 28.50 28.76 -10.50
C LEU A 10 27.93 28.11 -9.24
N TRP A 11 28.11 28.71 -8.05
CA TRP A 11 27.48 28.26 -6.80
C TRP A 11 26.00 28.69 -6.67
N GLY A 12 25.62 29.85 -7.22
CA GLY A 12 24.24 30.34 -7.19
C GLY A 12 23.27 29.55 -8.07
N VAL A 13 23.76 28.96 -9.18
CA VAL A 13 22.91 28.19 -10.12
C VAL A 13 22.59 26.78 -9.61
N VAL A 14 23.47 26.17 -8.78
CA VAL A 14 23.22 24.83 -8.22
C VAL A 14 22.12 24.84 -7.14
N ALA A 15 21.85 25.99 -6.53
CA ALA A 15 20.84 26.13 -5.47
C ALA A 15 19.37 26.17 -5.94
N LEU A 16 19.10 26.23 -7.26
CA LEU A 16 17.75 26.39 -7.81
C LEU A 16 17.13 25.12 -8.39
N MET A 17 17.82 23.98 -8.37
CA MET A 17 17.23 22.70 -8.77
C MET A 17 16.51 22.05 -7.57
N SER A 18 15.44 22.68 -7.11
CA SER A 18 14.48 22.01 -6.21
C SER A 18 13.70 20.99 -7.05
N VAL A 19 14.15 19.74 -7.05
CA VAL A 19 13.42 18.64 -7.67
C VAL A 19 12.12 18.48 -6.89
N ALA A 20 11.01 18.96 -7.45
CA ALA A 20 9.69 18.72 -6.87
C ALA A 20 9.50 17.21 -6.69
N ALA A 21 9.20 16.78 -5.45
CA ALA A 21 8.98 15.38 -5.16
C ALA A 21 7.89 14.83 -6.10
N PRO A 22 8.09 13.68 -6.75
CA PRO A 22 7.09 13.09 -7.62
C PRO A 22 5.77 12.94 -6.88
N LYS A 23 4.67 13.48 -7.43
CA LYS A 23 3.34 13.31 -6.87
C LYS A 23 2.90 11.86 -7.02
N LEU A 24 2.46 11.25 -5.92
CA LEU A 24 1.87 9.90 -5.96
C LEU A 24 0.60 9.92 -6.80
N LYS A 25 0.46 8.92 -7.67
CA LYS A 25 -0.77 8.63 -8.41
C LYS A 25 -1.38 7.36 -7.83
N PHE A 26 -2.63 7.46 -7.38
CA PHE A 26 -3.38 6.34 -6.82
C PHE A 26 -4.31 5.74 -7.87
N TYR A 27 -4.49 4.42 -7.78
CA TYR A 27 -5.39 3.64 -8.59
C TYR A 27 -6.28 2.83 -7.65
N ASP A 28 -7.54 2.60 -8.04
CA ASP A 28 -8.41 1.68 -7.30
C ASP A 28 -7.83 0.26 -7.46
N ALA A 29 -7.67 -0.46 -6.34
CA ALA A 29 -7.06 -1.79 -6.38
C ALA A 29 -7.93 -2.83 -7.12
N GLN A 30 -9.22 -2.54 -7.34
CA GLN A 30 -10.11 -3.35 -8.20
C GLN A 30 -9.67 -3.36 -9.67
N GLN A 31 -8.80 -2.43 -10.09
CA GLN A 31 -8.20 -2.45 -11.43
C GLN A 31 -7.13 -3.55 -11.57
N PHE A 32 -6.66 -4.09 -10.45
CA PHE A 32 -5.63 -5.13 -10.39
C PHE A 32 -6.24 -6.48 -10.04
N THR A 33 -5.40 -7.51 -10.05
CA THR A 33 -5.86 -8.87 -9.77
C THR A 33 -5.97 -9.09 -8.26
N LEU A 34 -7.18 -9.38 -7.80
CA LEU A 34 -7.43 -9.85 -6.44
C LEU A 34 -7.10 -11.34 -6.34
N VAL A 35 -6.24 -11.70 -5.39
CA VAL A 35 -5.75 -13.06 -5.13
C VAL A 35 -6.24 -13.52 -3.76
N GLY A 36 -6.44 -14.83 -3.60
CA GLY A 36 -6.88 -15.42 -2.32
C GLY A 36 -8.36 -15.19 -1.98
N LYS A 37 -9.14 -14.65 -2.91
CA LYS A 37 -10.58 -14.42 -2.72
C LYS A 37 -11.36 -15.72 -2.81
N LEU A 38 -11.95 -16.14 -1.70
CA LEU A 38 -12.75 -17.37 -1.64
C LEU A 38 -14.09 -17.25 -2.40
N MET A 39 -14.83 -16.17 -2.20
CA MET A 39 -16.16 -15.97 -2.79
C MET A 39 -16.18 -14.76 -3.73
N PRO A 40 -16.21 -14.94 -5.06
CA PRO A 40 -16.33 -13.81 -5.99
C PRO A 40 -17.72 -13.16 -5.91
N GLY A 41 -17.82 -11.90 -6.35
CA GLY A 41 -19.11 -11.20 -6.50
C GLY A 41 -19.70 -10.62 -5.21
N THR A 42 -18.93 -10.53 -4.12
CA THR A 42 -19.35 -9.82 -2.90
C THR A 42 -19.55 -8.32 -3.19
N PHE A 43 -20.57 -7.70 -2.59
CA PHE A 43 -20.85 -6.26 -2.79
C PHE A 43 -19.64 -5.36 -2.51
N ASN A 44 -18.94 -5.61 -1.39
CA ASN A 44 -17.60 -5.06 -1.17
C ASN A 44 -16.58 -6.09 -1.68
N PRO A 45 -15.70 -5.75 -2.64
CA PRO A 45 -14.73 -6.68 -3.22
C PRO A 45 -13.72 -7.23 -2.20
N TYR A 46 -13.55 -6.58 -1.05
CA TYR A 46 -12.58 -6.96 -0.02
C TYR A 46 -13.15 -7.86 1.10
N HIS A 47 -14.48 -8.08 1.16
CA HIS A 47 -15.07 -8.98 2.16
C HIS A 47 -14.90 -10.45 1.79
N ARG A 48 -14.44 -11.33 2.68
CA ARG A 48 -14.28 -12.76 2.33
C ARG A 48 -15.60 -13.48 2.00
N ILE A 49 -16.70 -13.10 2.64
CA ILE A 49 -18.03 -13.73 2.50
C ILE A 49 -19.09 -12.71 2.10
N ASP A 50 -20.04 -13.14 1.27
CA ASP A 50 -21.26 -12.38 0.96
C ASP A 50 -22.26 -12.47 2.12
N THR A 51 -22.25 -11.49 3.02
CA THR A 51 -23.18 -11.42 4.16
C THR A 51 -24.60 -10.95 3.76
N VAL A 52 -24.82 -10.57 2.49
CA VAL A 52 -26.16 -10.34 1.94
C VAL A 52 -26.80 -11.67 1.56
N LYS A 53 -26.03 -12.57 0.96
CA LYS A 53 -26.47 -13.92 0.58
C LYS A 53 -26.48 -14.91 1.75
N TYR A 54 -25.42 -14.95 2.54
CA TYR A 54 -25.28 -15.87 3.68
C TYR A 54 -25.65 -15.14 4.97
N LYS A 55 -26.66 -15.66 5.67
CA LYS A 55 -27.24 -15.10 6.90
C LYS A 55 -26.97 -16.03 8.10
N GLY A 56 -27.33 -15.56 9.30
CA GLY A 56 -27.23 -16.34 10.54
C GLY A 56 -26.02 -16.00 11.41
N PHE A 57 -25.13 -15.14 10.91
CA PHE A 57 -24.01 -14.61 11.69
C PHE A 57 -24.50 -13.70 12.80
N ASP A 58 -23.91 -13.83 13.98
CA ASP A 58 -24.01 -12.83 15.02
C ASP A 58 -23.20 -11.57 14.68
N LYS A 59 -23.27 -10.55 15.53
CA LYS A 59 -22.59 -9.27 15.30
C LYS A 59 -21.07 -9.42 15.16
N LYS A 60 -20.43 -10.28 15.95
CA LYS A 60 -18.97 -10.49 15.95
C LYS A 60 -18.55 -11.31 14.75
N GLU A 61 -19.30 -12.36 14.43
CA GLU A 61 -19.08 -13.18 13.25
C GLU A 61 -19.20 -12.32 11.98
N LEU A 62 -20.18 -11.41 11.90
CA LEU A 62 -20.31 -10.48 10.78
C LEU A 62 -19.06 -9.61 10.58
N LEU A 63 -18.43 -9.13 11.65
CA LEU A 63 -17.17 -8.38 11.53
C LEU A 63 -16.06 -9.27 10.96
N GLN A 64 -15.84 -10.44 11.57
CA GLN A 64 -14.76 -11.35 11.19
C GLN A 64 -14.85 -11.84 9.74
N VAL A 65 -16.04 -12.19 9.25
CA VAL A 65 -16.21 -12.71 7.87
C VAL A 65 -16.08 -11.62 6.79
N ARG A 66 -16.12 -10.34 7.19
CA ARG A 66 -15.89 -9.18 6.31
C ARG A 66 -14.43 -8.74 6.25
N GLU A 67 -13.58 -9.23 7.16
CA GLU A 67 -12.13 -8.99 7.13
C GLU A 67 -11.48 -9.60 5.88
N SER A 68 -10.42 -8.95 5.37
CA SER A 68 -9.70 -9.35 4.15
C SER A 68 -8.56 -10.34 4.39
N ALA A 69 -8.55 -11.04 5.52
CA ALA A 69 -7.46 -11.93 5.93
C ALA A 69 -7.07 -12.96 4.84
N GLY A 70 -5.80 -12.95 4.43
CA GLY A 70 -5.26 -13.87 3.42
C GLY A 70 -5.57 -13.50 1.96
N MET A 71 -6.23 -12.36 1.73
CA MET A 71 -6.39 -11.79 0.40
C MET A 71 -5.21 -10.87 0.06
N SER A 72 -4.93 -10.70 -1.23
CA SER A 72 -3.87 -9.80 -1.69
C SER A 72 -4.16 -9.21 -3.06
N ILE A 73 -3.49 -8.11 -3.40
CA ILE A 73 -3.56 -7.45 -4.71
C ILE A 73 -2.26 -7.72 -5.47
N ALA A 74 -2.38 -8.34 -6.64
CA ALA A 74 -1.27 -8.60 -7.55
C ALA A 74 -1.23 -7.54 -8.67
N PHE A 75 -0.08 -6.89 -8.84
CA PHE A 75 0.12 -5.84 -9.83
C PHE A 75 1.58 -5.78 -10.29
N LYS A 76 1.83 -5.09 -11.41
CA LYS A 76 3.18 -4.80 -11.90
C LYS A 76 3.41 -3.29 -11.91
N THR A 77 4.63 -2.86 -11.60
CA THR A 77 4.97 -1.44 -11.65
C THR A 77 6.47 -1.23 -11.85
N SER A 78 6.83 -0.17 -12.58
CA SER A 78 8.18 0.40 -12.61
C SER A 78 8.34 1.62 -11.70
N SER A 79 7.34 1.88 -10.83
CA SER A 79 7.40 2.99 -9.88
C SER A 79 8.57 2.83 -8.91
N ARG A 80 9.20 3.96 -8.57
CA ARG A 80 10.24 4.02 -7.54
C ARG A 80 9.68 4.02 -6.11
N THR A 81 8.36 4.20 -5.97
CA THR A 81 7.65 4.26 -4.70
C THR A 81 6.32 3.52 -4.80
N ILE A 82 6.04 2.68 -3.81
CA ILE A 82 4.74 2.02 -3.63
C ILE A 82 4.14 2.53 -2.33
N ALA A 83 2.92 3.07 -2.42
CA ALA A 83 2.15 3.55 -1.29
C ALA A 83 0.71 3.05 -1.40
N VAL A 84 0.11 2.80 -0.25
CA VAL A 84 -1.29 2.36 -0.14
C VAL A 84 -2.09 3.41 0.61
N LYS A 85 -3.32 3.64 0.16
CA LYS A 85 -4.33 4.41 0.89
C LYS A 85 -5.55 3.51 1.01
N CYS A 86 -6.05 3.36 2.22
CA CYS A 86 -7.20 2.51 2.51
C CYS A 86 -8.23 3.31 3.28
N GLU A 87 -9.49 3.01 3.00
CA GLU A 87 -10.63 3.45 3.80
C GLU A 87 -11.17 2.21 4.51
N PHE A 88 -11.13 2.24 5.83
CA PHE A 88 -11.57 1.12 6.65
C PHE A 88 -13.02 1.33 7.08
N GLY A 89 -13.78 0.24 7.18
CA GLY A 89 -15.13 0.25 7.74
C GLY A 89 -15.09 0.30 9.27
N ASP A 90 -14.77 -0.83 9.89
CA ASP A 90 -14.50 -0.97 11.32
C ASP A 90 -13.03 -1.40 11.50
N VAL A 91 -12.31 -0.82 12.46
CA VAL A 91 -10.92 -1.19 12.77
C VAL A 91 -10.80 -1.57 14.23
N GLU A 92 -10.17 -2.72 14.48
CA GLU A 92 -9.87 -3.20 15.82
C GLU A 92 -8.42 -2.90 16.22
N TRP A 93 -8.18 -2.63 17.50
CA TRP A 93 -6.85 -2.42 18.09
C TRP A 93 -6.56 -3.49 19.16
N PRO A 94 -6.40 -4.75 18.74
CA PRO A 94 -6.21 -5.87 19.66
C PRO A 94 -4.90 -5.72 20.46
N GLN A 95 -4.94 -6.08 21.75
CA GLN A 95 -3.74 -6.07 22.59
C GLN A 95 -2.77 -7.22 22.29
N ASN A 96 -3.24 -8.27 21.62
CA ASN A 96 -2.49 -9.50 21.33
C ASN A 96 -2.00 -9.60 19.89
N SER A 97 -2.23 -8.58 19.04
CA SER A 97 -1.73 -8.53 17.66
C SER A 97 -1.10 -7.18 17.37
N THR A 98 -0.13 -7.15 16.45
CA THR A 98 0.44 -5.89 15.98
C THR A 98 -0.54 -5.19 15.04
N GLY A 99 -0.45 -3.86 14.94
CA GLY A 99 -1.24 -3.11 13.96
C GLY A 99 -0.98 -3.56 12.51
N ILE A 100 0.24 -4.03 12.21
CA ILE A 100 0.57 -4.58 10.89
C ILE A 100 -0.30 -5.80 10.57
N ALA A 101 -0.49 -6.70 11.55
CA ALA A 101 -1.30 -7.90 11.37
C ALA A 101 -2.82 -7.63 11.45
N ALA A 102 -3.24 -6.64 12.25
CA ALA A 102 -4.66 -6.36 12.47
C ALA A 102 -5.29 -5.51 11.34
N HIS A 103 -4.58 -4.48 10.86
CA HIS A 103 -5.10 -3.51 9.89
C HIS A 103 -3.98 -2.89 9.04
N GLY A 104 -2.89 -3.61 8.86
CA GLY A 104 -1.75 -3.18 8.08
C GLY A 104 -1.72 -3.79 6.69
N PHE A 105 -0.57 -3.58 6.05
CA PHE A 105 -0.26 -4.05 4.73
C PHE A 105 1.12 -4.68 4.71
N ASP A 106 1.30 -5.73 3.91
CA ASP A 106 2.57 -6.42 3.74
C ASP A 106 2.87 -6.62 2.24
N LEU A 107 3.92 -5.96 1.76
CA LEU A 107 4.30 -5.92 0.35
C LEU A 107 5.43 -6.93 0.08
N TYR A 108 5.19 -7.77 -0.91
CA TYR A 108 6.18 -8.67 -1.48
C TYR A 108 6.46 -8.31 -2.93
N ILE A 109 7.73 -8.41 -3.32
CA ILE A 109 8.18 -8.26 -4.70
C ILE A 109 8.83 -9.58 -5.12
N LYS A 110 8.48 -10.06 -6.31
CA LYS A 110 9.05 -11.30 -6.84
C LYS A 110 10.48 -11.04 -7.35
N LYS A 111 11.43 -11.82 -6.84
CA LYS A 111 12.84 -11.79 -7.23
C LYS A 111 13.37 -13.21 -7.36
N ASP A 112 14.01 -13.51 -8.49
CA ASP A 112 14.59 -14.83 -8.79
C ASP A 112 13.58 -15.97 -8.61
N GLY A 113 12.34 -15.75 -9.08
CA GLY A 113 11.24 -16.71 -8.99
C GLY A 113 10.54 -16.81 -7.62
N ALA A 114 11.03 -16.13 -6.58
CA ALA A 114 10.49 -16.19 -5.23
C ALA A 114 9.94 -14.84 -4.76
N TRP A 115 8.86 -14.86 -3.98
CA TRP A 115 8.35 -13.66 -3.30
C TRP A 115 9.29 -13.26 -2.16
N ARG A 116 9.75 -12.02 -2.16
CA ARG A 116 10.61 -11.44 -1.12
C ARG A 116 9.90 -10.28 -0.47
N TRP A 117 9.97 -10.22 0.87
CA TRP A 117 9.46 -9.08 1.62
C TRP A 117 10.13 -7.78 1.14
N ALA A 118 9.32 -6.76 0.90
CA ALA A 118 9.76 -5.46 0.39
C ALA A 118 9.38 -4.31 1.32
N GLY A 119 8.35 -4.48 2.17
CA GLY A 119 7.98 -3.50 3.16
C GLY A 119 6.61 -3.79 3.78
N SER A 120 6.41 -3.34 5.02
CA SER A 120 5.16 -3.53 5.74
C SER A 120 4.86 -2.33 6.61
N GLY A 121 3.59 -2.09 6.89
CA GLY A 121 3.22 -1.05 7.85
C GLY A 121 1.73 -0.99 8.12
N ALA A 122 1.39 -0.27 9.18
CA ALA A 122 0.02 0.10 9.51
C ALA A 122 -0.01 1.57 9.92
N ARG A 123 -1.15 2.21 9.69
CA ARG A 123 -1.39 3.56 10.19
C ARG A 123 -1.89 3.51 11.62
N SER A 124 -1.62 4.58 12.37
CA SER A 124 -2.23 4.81 13.69
C SER A 124 -3.67 5.33 13.52
N GLN A 125 -4.45 5.35 14.60
CA GLN A 125 -5.81 5.89 14.59
C GLN A 125 -5.87 7.32 13.99
N GLU A 126 -4.91 8.18 14.33
CA GLU A 126 -4.86 9.58 13.89
C GLU A 126 -4.46 9.74 12.42
N THR A 127 -3.90 8.70 11.82
CA THR A 127 -3.35 8.72 10.46
C THR A 127 -3.96 7.66 9.54
N LEU A 128 -5.03 6.99 9.97
CA LEU A 128 -5.64 5.85 9.30
C LEU A 128 -5.98 6.13 7.83
N ASN A 129 -6.51 7.33 7.56
CA ASN A 129 -6.93 7.75 6.21
C ASN A 129 -5.79 8.36 5.36
N LYS A 130 -4.55 8.38 5.86
CA LYS A 130 -3.39 8.93 5.15
C LYS A 130 -2.64 7.82 4.42
N ALA A 131 -2.14 8.14 3.23
CA ALA A 131 -1.35 7.21 2.43
C ALA A 131 -0.13 6.70 3.20
N LEU A 132 0.10 5.39 3.25
CA LEU A 132 1.24 4.70 3.85
C LEU A 132 2.24 4.31 2.76
N ASN A 133 3.48 4.78 2.87
CA ASN A 133 4.56 4.32 1.99
C ASN A 133 5.03 2.94 2.47
N LEU A 134 5.09 1.97 1.56
CA LEU A 134 5.55 0.61 1.84
C LEU A 134 6.96 0.37 1.33
N ALA A 135 7.25 0.87 0.12
CA ALA A 135 8.58 0.83 -0.47
C ALA A 135 8.90 2.18 -1.13
N THR A 136 10.15 2.63 -1.00
CA THR A 136 10.66 3.88 -1.57
C THR A 136 12.04 3.64 -2.16
N SER A 137 12.47 4.50 -3.09
CA SER A 137 13.81 4.42 -3.70
C SER A 137 14.08 3.11 -4.43
N MET A 138 13.04 2.49 -5.03
CA MET A 138 13.20 1.32 -5.90
C MET A 138 13.98 1.70 -7.17
N ASP A 139 14.57 0.70 -7.82
CA ASP A 139 15.48 0.85 -8.98
C ASP A 139 14.82 1.46 -10.24
N GLY A 140 13.50 1.36 -10.35
CA GLY A 140 12.71 1.82 -11.49
C GLY A 140 12.58 0.79 -12.63
N THR A 141 13.01 -0.45 -12.43
CA THR A 141 12.67 -1.56 -13.34
C THR A 141 11.26 -2.06 -13.03
N GLU A 142 10.65 -2.81 -13.96
CA GLU A 142 9.36 -3.43 -13.70
C GLU A 142 9.49 -4.52 -12.63
N HIS A 143 8.61 -4.47 -11.63
CA HIS A 143 8.51 -5.44 -10.54
C HIS A 143 7.14 -6.12 -10.57
N GLU A 144 7.10 -7.43 -10.30
CA GLU A 144 5.87 -8.14 -9.97
C GLU A 144 5.65 -8.05 -8.46
N CYS A 145 4.51 -7.51 -8.04
CA CYS A 145 4.19 -7.18 -6.66
C CYS A 145 2.97 -7.97 -6.17
N LEU A 146 2.99 -8.32 -4.88
CA LEU A 146 1.87 -8.88 -4.15
C LEU A 146 1.70 -8.10 -2.84
N LEU A 147 0.57 -7.42 -2.70
CA LEU A 147 0.25 -6.62 -1.52
C LEU A 147 -0.85 -7.30 -0.72
N TYR A 148 -0.50 -7.83 0.44
CA TYR A 148 -1.45 -8.32 1.44
C TYR A 148 -2.02 -7.15 2.25
#